data_AF-A0A9P3LCA0-F1
#
_entry.id   AF-A0A9P3LCA0-F1
#
_cell.length_a   1.000
_cell.length_b   1.000
_cell.length_c   1.000
_cell.angle_alpha   90.00
_cell.angle_beta   90.00
_cell.angle_gamma   90.00
#
_symmetry.space_group_name_H-M   'P 1'
#
loop_
_entity.id
_entity.type
_entity.pdbx_description
1 polymer ?
#
loop_
_entity_poly.entity_id
_entity_poly.type
_entity_poly.pdbx_seq_one_letter_code
_entity_poly.pdbx_strand_id
1 'polypeptide(L)'
;MPWHSTGRNKERPTLAGLASYVALAAFLTVFFALGLLNRGELPFKKKHPQYDFPDFDRIDSFTRALTPDNVDLKDSQNRIILMGDVHGMNDSLHQLLEQLEFNPNHDTVFFAGDLLAKSTHSTSLAVLSYLTENHTYNGVEKMFAVRGNHDHMIVQWRAWREWFEALSLDPNAASPSPRLFSALCTLHRALPSLVTRFFAAPVAAADDAVPPVKSGSEFLQLIEAEWAIARAENDADPEEFTDVARKRAQGTWRAEWWRRIPPPGKGRAKQQWNMFGDHYWLARDITQEQAQYLMSLPLVHHVPHLHFFVVHAGLLPSDPRLPPTDPRQPLAHAPAWSQQQAPSPLDAVLLSRLHTHLTNSLASAQQPAPDASALEDLRRLQESALLSDVPQNRDPWVVLNMRSVTKKHEVTRKDDKGTPWAELWNGQMDACVGFDARRRAGFKGGKDKGYELPCHPATVVYGHAASRGLDLRRWSMGLDTGCLYGRELTALVLSNATDVEGPNAWSDSEDDEDEWEEDEGDEEEDDDDDDDDDDDDDDISDSKPKKKPRRLQFGDAGTSIRAQVVNVKCPNMDDDDD
;
A
#
# COMPACT_ATOMS: atom_id res chain seq x y z
N MET A 1 30.24 -27.29 74.94
CA MET A 1 29.38 -28.42 75.38
C MET A 1 28.50 -27.91 76.52
N PRO A 2 27.23 -28.35 76.67
CA PRO A 2 26.70 -29.64 76.22
C PRO A 2 25.56 -29.57 75.20
N TRP A 3 25.42 -30.69 74.52
CA TRP A 3 24.38 -31.08 73.57
C TRP A 3 23.03 -31.34 74.25
N HIS A 4 21.93 -31.05 73.55
CA HIS A 4 20.77 -31.95 73.55
C HIS A 4 20.12 -32.01 72.16
N SER A 5 19.90 -33.25 71.72
CA SER A 5 19.35 -33.68 70.44
C SER A 5 17.88 -34.05 70.61
N THR A 6 16.99 -33.50 69.77
CA THR A 6 15.66 -34.07 69.44
C THR A 6 15.38 -33.67 67.99
N GLY A 7 15.41 -34.55 66.99
CA GLY A 7 14.47 -35.66 66.80
C GLY A 7 13.42 -35.25 65.76
N ARG A 8 13.80 -35.19 64.47
CA ARG A 8 12.87 -34.96 63.35
C ARG A 8 12.10 -36.27 63.08
N ASN A 9 10.84 -36.33 63.53
CA ASN A 9 9.93 -37.43 63.19
C ASN A 9 9.66 -37.42 61.68
N LYS A 10 10.07 -38.50 60.99
CA LYS A 10 9.55 -38.83 59.66
C LYS A 10 8.14 -39.36 59.85
N GLU A 11 7.14 -38.53 59.56
CA GLU A 11 5.75 -38.99 59.44
C GLU A 11 5.67 -40.04 58.33
N ARG A 12 5.14 -41.21 58.66
CA ARG A 12 4.84 -42.26 57.68
C ARG A 12 3.63 -41.80 56.85
N PRO A 13 3.65 -41.98 55.52
CA PRO A 13 2.52 -41.61 54.69
C PRO A 13 1.28 -42.37 55.16
N THR A 14 0.20 -41.63 55.42
CA THR A 14 -1.10 -42.20 55.79
C THR A 14 -1.66 -43.02 54.62
N LEU A 15 -2.50 -44.02 54.91
CA LEU A 15 -3.17 -44.86 53.91
C LEU A 15 -3.90 -44.04 52.83
N ALA A 16 -4.37 -42.83 53.17
CA ALA A 16 -4.97 -41.88 52.23
C ALA A 16 -3.96 -41.31 51.22
N GLY A 17 -2.72 -41.04 51.62
CA GLY A 17 -1.65 -40.58 50.72
C GLY A 17 -1.19 -41.67 49.73
N LEU A 18 -1.17 -42.93 50.18
CA LEU A 18 -0.89 -44.08 49.33
C LEU A 18 -2.02 -44.32 48.30
N ALA A 19 -3.28 -44.19 48.70
CA ALA A 19 -4.42 -44.29 47.79
C ALA A 19 -4.43 -43.17 46.74
N SER A 20 -4.09 -41.94 47.14
CA SER A 20 -4.00 -40.80 46.21
C SER A 20 -2.85 -40.95 45.21
N TYR A 21 -1.72 -41.53 45.63
CA TYR A 21 -0.61 -41.84 44.72
C TYR A 21 -0.96 -42.95 43.73
N VAL A 22 -1.68 -43.98 44.16
CA VAL A 22 -2.14 -45.05 43.27
C VAL A 22 -3.17 -44.54 42.27
N ALA A 23 -4.08 -43.66 42.69
CA ALA A 23 -5.05 -43.04 41.78
C ALA A 23 -4.38 -42.11 40.75
N LEU A 24 -3.42 -41.30 41.18
CA LEU A 24 -2.65 -40.42 40.28
C LEU A 24 -1.79 -41.23 39.32
N ALA A 25 -1.12 -42.28 39.81
CA ALA A 25 -0.33 -43.17 38.98
C ALA A 25 -1.22 -43.84 37.94
N ALA A 26 -2.36 -44.44 38.34
CA ALA A 26 -3.31 -45.08 37.43
C ALA A 26 -3.90 -44.10 36.40
N PHE A 27 -4.22 -42.86 36.80
CA PHE A 27 -4.67 -41.82 35.89
C PHE A 27 -3.59 -41.50 34.86
N LEU A 28 -2.34 -41.32 35.27
CA LEU A 28 -1.22 -41.07 34.37
C LEU A 28 -0.94 -42.26 33.46
N THR A 29 -1.01 -43.51 33.94
CA THR A 29 -0.83 -44.68 33.08
C THR A 29 -1.95 -44.81 32.06
N VAL A 30 -3.20 -44.52 32.42
CA VAL A 30 -4.32 -44.51 31.49
C VAL A 30 -4.18 -43.37 30.48
N PHE A 31 -3.78 -42.18 30.91
CA PHE A 31 -3.55 -41.03 30.04
C PHE A 31 -2.39 -41.27 29.06
N PHE A 32 -1.32 -41.91 29.53
CA PHE A 32 -0.16 -42.26 28.70
C PHE A 32 -0.46 -43.44 27.78
N ALA A 33 -1.22 -44.45 28.23
CA ALA A 33 -1.66 -45.57 27.41
C ALA A 33 -2.67 -45.13 26.35
N LEU A 34 -3.61 -44.23 26.67
CA LEU A 34 -4.50 -43.58 25.70
C LEU A 34 -3.71 -42.70 24.73
N GLY A 35 -2.70 -41.96 25.22
CA GLY A 35 -1.79 -41.18 24.39
C GLY A 35 -0.94 -42.02 23.44
N LEU A 36 -0.57 -43.24 23.84
CA LEU A 36 0.16 -44.21 23.01
C LEU A 36 -0.75 -44.99 22.06
N LEU A 37 -1.99 -45.30 22.44
CA LEU A 37 -3.00 -45.90 21.57
C LEU A 37 -3.50 -44.90 20.52
N ASN A 38 -3.44 -43.60 20.80
CA ASN A 38 -3.70 -42.51 19.85
C ASN A 38 -2.47 -42.17 18.96
N ARG A 39 -1.39 -42.96 19.03
CA ARG A 39 -0.28 -42.95 18.05
C ARG A 39 -0.47 -43.98 16.92
N GLY A 40 -1.69 -44.50 16.74
CA GLY A 40 -2.08 -45.12 15.48
C GLY A 40 -2.22 -44.04 14.41
N GLU A 41 -1.28 -44.02 13.46
CA GLU A 41 -1.29 -43.21 12.23
C GLU A 41 -1.77 -41.76 12.41
N LEU A 42 -0.82 -40.82 12.62
CA LEU A 42 -1.10 -39.41 12.34
C LEU A 42 -1.56 -39.33 10.87
N PRO A 43 -2.84 -39.06 10.59
CA PRO A 43 -3.27 -38.90 9.22
C PRO A 43 -2.54 -37.65 8.73
N PHE A 44 -1.93 -37.76 7.55
CA PHE A 44 -1.46 -36.67 6.70
C PHE A 44 -1.83 -35.29 7.22
N LYS A 45 -0.85 -34.39 7.44
CA LYS A 45 -1.10 -32.93 7.40
C LYS A 45 -2.11 -32.73 6.29
N LYS A 46 -3.37 -32.40 6.62
CA LYS A 46 -4.39 -32.15 5.61
C LYS A 46 -3.79 -31.01 4.79
N LYS A 47 -3.28 -31.31 3.59
CA LYS A 47 -3.04 -30.28 2.60
C LYS A 47 -4.39 -29.61 2.48
N HIS A 48 -4.50 -28.36 2.90
CA HIS A 48 -5.67 -27.57 2.57
C HIS A 48 -5.85 -27.75 1.07
N PRO A 49 -7.02 -28.23 0.60
CA PRO A 49 -7.25 -28.34 -0.83
C PRO A 49 -6.98 -26.96 -1.42
N GLN A 50 -5.95 -26.88 -2.25
CA GLN A 50 -5.56 -25.65 -2.92
C GLN A 50 -6.64 -25.43 -3.97
N TYR A 51 -7.54 -24.48 -3.69
CA TYR A 51 -8.49 -24.03 -4.69
C TYR A 51 -7.72 -23.17 -5.69
N ASP A 52 -7.91 -23.45 -6.98
CA ASP A 52 -7.31 -22.67 -8.06
C ASP A 52 -8.18 -21.43 -8.26
N PHE A 53 -7.82 -20.35 -7.56
CA PHE A 53 -8.47 -19.06 -7.78
C PHE A 53 -8.01 -18.48 -9.10
N PRO A 54 -8.91 -17.93 -9.94
CA PRO A 54 -8.50 -17.05 -11.02
C PRO A 54 -7.59 -15.93 -10.49
N ASP A 55 -6.75 -15.42 -11.37
CA ASP A 55 -6.01 -14.19 -11.09
C ASP A 55 -6.99 -13.01 -11.07
N PHE A 56 -7.13 -12.38 -9.90
CA PHE A 56 -8.02 -11.25 -9.68
C PHE A 56 -7.30 -9.91 -9.75
N ASP A 57 -5.98 -9.87 -9.98
CA ASP A 57 -5.20 -8.65 -9.93
C ASP A 57 -5.52 -7.69 -11.10
N ARG A 58 -6.18 -8.18 -12.17
CA ARG A 58 -6.69 -7.42 -13.34
C ARG A 58 -5.98 -6.07 -13.57
N ILE A 59 -4.83 -6.14 -14.24
CA ILE A 59 -4.02 -4.98 -14.63
C ILE A 59 -4.03 -4.91 -16.16
N ASP A 60 -4.92 -4.08 -16.70
CA ASP A 60 -5.07 -3.92 -18.16
C ASP A 60 -3.96 -3.03 -18.74
N SER A 61 -3.48 -2.05 -17.96
CA SER A 61 -2.37 -1.18 -18.30
C SER A 61 -1.45 -1.03 -17.09
N PHE A 62 -0.18 -1.41 -17.22
CA PHE A 62 0.79 -1.17 -16.15
C PHE A 62 1.30 0.27 -16.19
N THR A 63 1.77 0.69 -17.37
CA THR A 63 2.28 2.04 -17.63
C THR A 63 1.50 2.67 -18.77
N ARG A 64 1.10 3.92 -18.58
CA ARG A 64 0.58 4.78 -19.64
C ARG A 64 1.54 5.94 -19.91
N ALA A 65 2.12 5.96 -21.11
CA ALA A 65 2.90 7.11 -21.57
C ALA A 65 1.95 8.17 -22.15
N LEU A 66 2.04 9.40 -21.66
CA LEU A 66 1.22 10.53 -22.09
C LEU A 66 1.99 11.40 -23.07
N THR A 67 1.30 11.92 -24.08
CA THR A 67 1.92 12.76 -25.12
C THR A 67 1.66 14.25 -24.82
N PRO A 68 2.36 15.16 -25.53
CA PRO A 68 2.04 16.59 -25.48
C PRO A 68 0.60 16.93 -25.87
N ASP A 69 -0.12 16.04 -26.55
CA ASP A 69 -1.54 16.27 -26.88
C ASP A 69 -2.45 16.06 -25.65
N ASN A 70 -1.99 15.26 -24.68
CA ASN A 70 -2.73 15.00 -23.44
C ASN A 70 -2.36 15.99 -22.34
N VAL A 71 -1.07 16.35 -22.26
CA VAL A 71 -0.49 17.07 -21.12
C VAL A 71 0.56 18.03 -21.66
N ASP A 72 0.34 19.34 -21.52
CA ASP A 72 1.22 20.35 -22.09
C ASP A 72 1.27 21.62 -21.23
N LEU A 73 2.47 22.21 -21.15
CA LEU A 73 2.74 23.49 -20.50
C LEU A 73 3.30 24.54 -21.50
N LYS A 74 3.17 24.32 -22.82
CA LYS A 74 3.61 25.31 -23.83
C LYS A 74 2.74 26.55 -23.81
N ASP A 75 1.43 26.39 -23.68
CA ASP A 75 0.51 27.52 -23.43
C ASP A 75 0.71 28.02 -22.00
N SER A 76 0.95 29.33 -21.83
CA SER A 76 1.17 29.94 -20.52
C SER A 76 -0.08 29.91 -19.63
N GLN A 77 -1.26 29.70 -20.21
CA GLN A 77 -2.49 29.52 -19.45
C GLN A 77 -2.65 28.11 -18.89
N ASN A 78 -1.95 27.11 -19.45
CA ASN A 78 -2.15 25.74 -19.03
C ASN A 78 -1.47 25.44 -17.68
N ARG A 79 -2.17 24.67 -16.84
CA ARG A 79 -1.63 24.18 -15.57
C ARG A 79 -1.75 22.67 -15.47
N ILE A 80 -0.76 22.05 -14.84
CA ILE A 80 -0.84 20.65 -14.41
C ILE A 80 -1.01 20.66 -12.89
N ILE A 81 -2.07 20.04 -12.39
CA ILE A 81 -2.40 19.96 -10.97
C ILE A 81 -2.19 18.51 -10.54
N LEU A 82 -1.15 18.22 -9.77
CA LEU A 82 -0.86 16.89 -9.25
C LEU A 82 -1.39 16.81 -7.82
N MET A 83 -2.26 15.84 -7.50
CA MET A 83 -2.93 15.71 -6.20
C MET A 83 -2.52 14.42 -5.51
N GLY A 84 -2.38 14.47 -4.18
CA GLY A 84 -2.11 13.30 -3.33
C GLY A 84 -3.32 12.38 -3.15
N ASP A 85 -3.23 11.52 -2.13
CA ASP A 85 -4.24 10.50 -1.81
C ASP A 85 -5.54 11.15 -1.33
N VAL A 86 -6.67 10.73 -1.92
CA VAL A 86 -7.98 11.34 -1.67
C VAL A 86 -8.78 10.57 -0.64
N HIS A 87 -8.69 9.23 -0.62
CA HIS A 87 -9.40 8.34 0.29
C HIS A 87 -10.90 8.64 0.46
N GLY A 88 -11.59 8.98 -0.64
CA GLY A 88 -13.01 9.30 -0.63
C GLY A 88 -13.37 10.60 0.10
N MET A 89 -12.41 11.49 0.39
CA MET A 89 -12.61 12.80 1.01
C MET A 89 -13.20 13.80 0.00
N ASN A 90 -14.43 13.53 -0.44
CA ASN A 90 -15.11 14.23 -1.54
C ASN A 90 -15.21 15.74 -1.32
N ASP A 91 -15.58 16.17 -0.11
CA ASP A 91 -15.75 17.60 0.18
C ASP A 91 -14.40 18.33 0.12
N SER A 92 -13.33 17.71 0.63
CA SER A 92 -11.97 18.26 0.56
C SER A 92 -11.47 18.31 -0.89
N LEU A 93 -11.76 17.30 -1.70
CA LEU A 93 -11.49 17.32 -3.14
C LEU A 93 -12.14 18.52 -3.82
N HIS A 94 -13.43 18.74 -3.59
CA HIS A 94 -14.16 19.85 -4.22
C HIS A 94 -13.71 21.22 -3.69
N GLN A 95 -13.41 21.35 -2.39
CA GLN A 95 -12.84 22.57 -1.82
C GLN A 95 -11.49 22.91 -2.45
N LEU A 96 -10.62 21.91 -2.67
CA LEU A 96 -9.32 22.14 -3.30
C LEU A 96 -9.47 22.56 -4.76
N LEU A 97 -10.38 21.93 -5.51
CA LEU A 97 -10.69 22.31 -6.89
C LEU A 97 -11.29 23.73 -6.98
N GLU A 98 -12.14 24.10 -6.02
CA GLU A 98 -12.70 25.45 -5.92
C GLU A 98 -11.62 26.49 -5.60
N GLN A 99 -10.76 26.22 -4.61
CA GLN A 99 -9.64 27.11 -4.25
C GLN A 99 -8.63 27.28 -5.39
N LEU A 100 -8.46 26.26 -6.24
CA LEU A 100 -7.62 26.32 -7.44
C LEU A 100 -8.31 27.03 -8.62
N GLU A 101 -9.59 27.35 -8.50
CA GLU A 101 -10.44 27.82 -9.60
C GLU A 101 -10.32 26.88 -10.82
N PHE A 102 -10.49 25.58 -10.59
CA PHE A 102 -10.27 24.55 -11.62
C PHE A 102 -11.06 24.83 -12.90
N ASN A 103 -10.35 24.84 -14.02
CA ASN A 103 -10.89 25.11 -15.34
C ASN A 103 -10.42 24.05 -16.34
N PRO A 104 -11.27 23.11 -16.79
CA PRO A 104 -10.87 22.02 -17.68
C PRO A 104 -10.41 22.47 -19.08
N ASN A 105 -10.61 23.74 -19.45
CA ASN A 105 -10.04 24.29 -20.68
C ASN A 105 -8.52 24.47 -20.59
N HIS A 106 -7.99 24.75 -19.40
CA HIS A 106 -6.58 25.08 -19.17
C HIS A 106 -5.88 24.12 -18.20
N ASP A 107 -6.63 23.44 -17.35
CA ASP A 107 -6.09 22.59 -16.31
C ASP A 107 -6.17 21.11 -16.68
N THR A 108 -5.09 20.39 -16.38
CA THR A 108 -5.04 18.94 -16.37
C THR A 108 -4.72 18.47 -14.96
N VAL A 109 -5.50 17.55 -14.42
CA VAL A 109 -5.35 17.01 -13.06
C VAL A 109 -4.75 15.62 -13.10
N PHE A 110 -3.83 15.34 -12.18
CA PHE A 110 -3.32 14.02 -11.87
C PHE A 110 -3.65 13.65 -10.44
N PHE A 111 -4.02 12.40 -10.19
CA PHE A 111 -4.18 11.83 -8.86
C PHE A 111 -3.11 10.76 -8.62
N ALA A 112 -2.45 10.82 -7.47
CA ALA A 112 -1.44 9.85 -7.04
C ALA A 112 -2.03 8.50 -6.58
N GLY A 113 -3.33 8.28 -6.72
CA GLY A 113 -4.00 7.04 -6.34
C GLY A 113 -4.65 7.12 -4.96
N ASP A 114 -5.06 5.96 -4.45
CA ASP A 114 -5.87 5.81 -3.24
C ASP A 114 -7.03 6.81 -3.25
N LEU A 115 -7.84 6.69 -4.31
CA LEU A 115 -8.99 7.55 -4.54
C LEU A 115 -10.13 7.22 -3.57
N LEU A 116 -10.23 5.96 -3.15
CA LEU A 116 -11.38 5.37 -2.46
C LEU A 116 -11.00 4.73 -1.11
N ALA A 117 -12.04 4.29 -0.39
CA ALA A 117 -11.98 3.61 0.90
C ALA A 117 -11.47 4.49 2.05
N LYS A 118 -11.53 3.97 3.28
CA LYS A 118 -11.16 4.62 4.56
C LYS A 118 -12.11 5.71 5.06
N SER A 119 -12.62 6.57 4.18
CA SER A 119 -13.75 7.45 4.52
C SER A 119 -15.09 6.70 4.41
N THR A 120 -16.19 7.42 4.60
CA THR A 120 -17.53 6.84 4.47
C THR A 120 -17.76 6.22 3.08
N HIS A 121 -18.57 5.16 3.05
CA HIS A 121 -18.92 4.47 1.81
C HIS A 121 -19.52 5.42 0.76
N SER A 122 -20.43 6.32 1.17
CA SER A 122 -21.08 7.28 0.29
C SER A 122 -20.12 8.30 -0.33
N THR A 123 -19.15 8.79 0.44
CA THR A 123 -18.20 9.81 -0.05
C THR A 123 -17.17 9.19 -0.99
N SER A 124 -16.74 7.95 -0.72
CA SER A 124 -15.94 7.16 -1.67
C SER A 124 -16.67 6.97 -3.01
N LEU A 125 -17.96 6.59 -2.99
CA LEU A 125 -18.74 6.47 -4.23
C LEU A 125 -18.91 7.83 -4.94
N ALA A 126 -19.06 8.93 -4.20
CA ALA A 126 -19.16 10.27 -4.78
C ALA A 126 -17.89 10.68 -5.54
N VAL A 127 -16.69 10.43 -4.96
CA VAL A 127 -15.42 10.66 -5.65
C VAL A 127 -15.35 9.84 -6.95
N LEU A 128 -15.72 8.56 -6.89
CA LEU A 128 -15.67 7.70 -8.08
C LEU A 128 -16.66 8.15 -9.16
N SER A 129 -17.88 8.55 -8.78
CA SER A 129 -18.86 9.13 -9.71
C SER A 129 -18.32 10.38 -10.37
N TYR A 130 -17.78 11.31 -9.57
CA TYR A 130 -17.19 12.56 -10.09
C TYR A 130 -16.11 12.28 -11.13
N LEU A 131 -15.14 11.41 -10.83
CA LEU A 131 -14.07 11.07 -11.76
C LEU A 131 -14.58 10.35 -13.01
N THR A 132 -15.50 9.39 -12.84
CA THR A 132 -16.09 8.66 -13.97
C THR A 132 -16.82 9.62 -14.92
N GLU A 133 -17.51 10.63 -14.40
CA GLU A 133 -18.29 11.59 -15.19
C GLU A 133 -17.45 12.74 -15.77
N ASN A 134 -16.38 13.17 -15.08
CA ASN A 134 -15.66 14.42 -15.39
C ASN A 134 -14.21 14.23 -15.85
N HIS A 135 -13.71 12.99 -15.95
CA HIS A 135 -12.35 12.74 -16.44
C HIS A 135 -12.12 13.18 -17.88
N THR A 136 -13.18 13.39 -18.67
CA THR A 136 -13.09 13.96 -20.02
C THR A 136 -13.88 15.25 -20.15
N TYR A 137 -13.37 16.18 -20.96
CA TYR A 137 -14.01 17.44 -21.30
C TYR A 137 -13.82 17.70 -22.80
N ASN A 138 -14.92 17.95 -23.53
CA ASN A 138 -14.93 18.10 -24.99
C ASN A 138 -14.23 16.94 -25.74
N GLY A 139 -14.36 15.71 -25.22
CA GLY A 139 -13.75 14.51 -25.81
C GLY A 139 -12.24 14.37 -25.56
N VAL A 140 -11.66 15.24 -24.74
CA VAL A 140 -10.24 15.19 -24.32
C VAL A 140 -10.18 14.83 -22.84
N GLU A 141 -9.32 13.89 -22.47
CA GLU A 141 -9.10 13.52 -21.07
C GLU A 141 -8.37 14.65 -20.32
N LYS A 142 -8.90 15.01 -19.15
CA LYS A 142 -8.40 16.11 -18.31
C LYS A 142 -8.06 15.68 -16.90
N MET A 143 -8.50 14.51 -16.46
CA MET A 143 -8.18 13.97 -15.14
C MET A 143 -7.57 12.58 -15.30
N PHE A 144 -6.32 12.44 -14.90
CA PHE A 144 -5.55 11.22 -14.97
C PHE A 144 -5.33 10.70 -13.55
N ALA A 145 -5.65 9.44 -13.28
CA ALA A 145 -5.33 8.82 -11.99
C ALA A 145 -4.42 7.63 -12.19
N VAL A 146 -3.49 7.39 -11.27
CA VAL A 146 -2.91 6.07 -11.09
C VAL A 146 -3.71 5.30 -10.05
N ARG A 147 -3.64 3.97 -10.11
CA ARG A 147 -4.27 3.10 -9.12
C ARG A 147 -3.43 3.08 -7.83
N GLY A 148 -4.06 3.28 -6.68
CA GLY A 148 -3.44 3.02 -5.37
C GLY A 148 -3.68 1.61 -4.82
N ASN A 149 -3.09 1.26 -3.68
CA ASN A 149 -3.28 -0.08 -3.11
C ASN A 149 -4.71 -0.31 -2.62
N HIS A 150 -5.41 0.72 -2.14
CA HIS A 150 -6.82 0.62 -1.78
C HIS A 150 -7.71 0.44 -3.02
N ASP A 151 -7.45 1.21 -4.08
CA ASP A 151 -8.17 1.09 -5.35
C ASP A 151 -7.99 -0.31 -5.96
N HIS A 152 -6.78 -0.84 -5.89
CA HIS A 152 -6.45 -2.17 -6.41
C HIS A 152 -7.20 -3.28 -5.66
N MET A 153 -7.35 -3.17 -4.34
CA MET A 153 -8.14 -4.12 -3.56
C MET A 153 -9.62 -4.13 -3.98
N ILE A 154 -10.20 -2.96 -4.31
CA ILE A 154 -11.58 -2.87 -4.81
C ILE A 154 -11.70 -3.60 -6.17
N VAL A 155 -10.73 -3.43 -7.07
CA VAL A 155 -10.69 -4.15 -8.35
C VAL A 155 -10.62 -5.66 -8.15
N GLN A 156 -9.77 -6.14 -7.23
CA GLN A 156 -9.66 -7.56 -6.89
C GLN A 156 -10.98 -8.10 -6.34
N TRP A 157 -11.61 -7.38 -5.40
CA TRP A 157 -12.91 -7.75 -4.85
C TRP A 157 -13.99 -7.78 -5.92
N ARG A 158 -14.02 -6.80 -6.83
CA ARG A 158 -14.97 -6.75 -7.94
C ARG A 158 -14.79 -7.95 -8.87
N ALA A 159 -13.56 -8.24 -9.29
CA ALA A 159 -13.26 -9.38 -10.14
C ALA A 159 -13.64 -10.72 -9.48
N TRP A 160 -13.39 -10.85 -8.16
CA TRP A 160 -13.80 -12.01 -7.40
C TRP A 160 -15.32 -12.12 -7.28
N ARG A 161 -16.05 -11.03 -7.03
CA ARG A 161 -17.51 -11.04 -6.93
C ARG A 161 -18.14 -11.49 -8.24
N GLU A 162 -17.73 -10.91 -9.37
CA GLU A 162 -18.22 -11.29 -10.70
C GLU A 162 -18.01 -12.79 -10.97
N TRP A 163 -16.84 -13.32 -10.59
CA TRP A 163 -16.55 -14.75 -10.70
C TRP A 163 -17.40 -15.59 -9.74
N PHE A 164 -17.48 -15.20 -8.48
CA PHE A 164 -18.14 -15.97 -7.42
C PHE A 164 -19.65 -16.02 -7.64
N GLU A 165 -20.27 -14.88 -7.94
CA GLU A 165 -21.70 -14.75 -8.20
C GLU A 165 -22.16 -15.59 -9.39
N ALA A 166 -21.32 -15.70 -10.43
CA ALA A 166 -21.57 -16.53 -11.60
C ALA A 166 -21.47 -18.05 -11.33
N LEU A 167 -20.95 -18.49 -10.17
CA LEU A 167 -20.84 -19.91 -9.86
C LEU A 167 -22.21 -20.53 -9.61
N SER A 168 -22.40 -21.72 -10.17
CA SER A 168 -23.52 -22.61 -9.87
C SER A 168 -22.98 -23.92 -9.32
N LEU A 169 -23.41 -24.32 -8.13
CA LEU A 169 -23.05 -25.58 -7.50
C LEU A 169 -24.28 -26.49 -7.43
N ASP A 170 -24.08 -27.80 -7.64
CA ASP A 170 -25.11 -28.77 -7.30
C ASP A 170 -25.15 -28.94 -5.78
N PRO A 171 -26.27 -28.58 -5.11
CA PRO A 171 -26.38 -28.69 -3.66
C PRO A 171 -26.21 -30.12 -3.14
N ASN A 172 -26.31 -31.13 -4.01
CA ASN A 172 -26.12 -32.54 -3.67
C ASN A 172 -24.69 -33.06 -3.93
N ALA A 173 -23.83 -32.29 -4.61
CA ALA A 173 -22.47 -32.73 -4.94
C ALA A 173 -21.51 -32.74 -3.73
N ALA A 174 -21.89 -32.11 -2.62
CA ALA A 174 -21.11 -32.07 -1.38
C ALA A 174 -21.72 -32.95 -0.28
N SER A 175 -21.59 -34.27 -0.40
CA SER A 175 -21.60 -35.19 0.75
C SER A 175 -21.09 -36.59 0.41
N PRO A 176 -19.78 -36.89 0.51
CA PRO A 176 -19.33 -38.22 0.88
C PRO A 176 -19.29 -38.31 2.41
N SER A 177 -20.36 -38.91 2.96
CA SER A 177 -20.54 -39.59 4.27
C SER A 177 -19.73 -39.19 5.52
N PRO A 178 -20.36 -39.16 6.72
CA PRO A 178 -19.67 -38.93 7.98
C PRO A 178 -18.74 -40.12 8.28
N ARG A 179 -17.43 -39.86 8.42
CA ARG A 179 -16.52 -40.87 8.98
C ARG A 179 -16.56 -40.82 10.50
N LEU A 180 -17.33 -41.77 11.04
CA LEU A 180 -17.15 -42.49 12.31
C LEU A 180 -17.17 -41.66 13.61
N PHE A 181 -18.37 -41.42 14.12
CA PHE A 181 -18.69 -41.65 15.53
C PHE A 181 -20.08 -42.32 15.64
N SER A 182 -20.17 -43.53 15.10
CA SER A 182 -21.28 -44.46 15.34
C SER A 182 -20.72 -45.77 15.85
N ALA A 183 -20.26 -45.76 17.10
CA ALA A 183 -20.20 -46.94 17.98
C ALA A 183 -19.72 -46.49 19.36
N LEU A 184 -20.55 -45.80 20.13
CA LEU A 184 -20.46 -45.74 21.61
C LEU A 184 -21.66 -45.06 22.31
N CYS A 185 -22.81 -44.88 21.64
CA CYS A 185 -24.03 -44.33 22.27
C CYS A 185 -25.18 -45.34 22.43
N THR A 186 -24.84 -46.61 22.62
CA THR A 186 -25.80 -47.64 23.08
C THR A 186 -25.30 -48.33 24.33
N LEU A 187 -25.00 -47.56 25.38
CA LEU A 187 -25.06 -48.11 26.74
C LEU A 187 -25.15 -47.04 27.85
N HIS A 188 -26.21 -46.22 27.87
CA HIS A 188 -26.63 -45.61 29.15
C HIS A 188 -28.14 -45.37 29.17
N ARG A 189 -28.89 -46.46 29.37
CA ARG A 189 -30.28 -46.41 29.78
C ARG A 189 -30.50 -47.35 30.96
N ALA A 190 -29.92 -46.98 32.11
CA ALA A 190 -30.36 -47.37 33.44
C ALA A 190 -29.44 -46.69 34.46
N LEU A 191 -29.91 -45.59 35.06
CA LEU A 191 -29.77 -45.23 36.48
C LEU A 191 -30.40 -43.82 36.69
N PRO A 192 -31.25 -43.62 37.71
CA PRO A 192 -31.89 -42.34 37.97
C PRO A 192 -31.02 -41.44 38.86
N SER A 193 -31.08 -40.14 38.57
CA SER A 193 -30.95 -38.99 39.47
C SER A 193 -29.77 -38.96 40.47
N LEU A 194 -28.77 -38.11 40.20
CA LEU A 194 -28.48 -36.89 40.97
C LEU A 194 -27.14 -36.30 40.50
N VAL A 195 -27.09 -34.97 40.40
CA VAL A 195 -25.90 -34.11 40.18
C VAL A 195 -25.45 -33.93 38.71
N THR A 196 -26.09 -32.99 38.00
CA THR A 196 -25.38 -32.04 37.12
C THR A 196 -26.27 -30.82 36.83
N ARG A 197 -26.24 -29.84 37.74
CA ARG A 197 -26.29 -28.42 37.33
C ARG A 197 -24.87 -28.07 36.87
N PHE A 198 -24.75 -27.15 35.92
CA PHE A 198 -23.52 -26.77 35.20
C PHE A 198 -23.12 -27.75 34.11
N PHE A 199 -23.80 -27.69 32.96
CA PHE A 199 -23.20 -27.52 31.62
C PHE A 199 -24.39 -27.29 30.68
N ALA A 200 -24.41 -26.11 30.06
CA ALA A 200 -25.35 -25.80 28.99
C ALA A 200 -25.23 -26.90 27.92
N ALA A 201 -26.38 -27.45 27.50
CA ALA A 201 -26.44 -28.31 26.34
C ALA A 201 -25.82 -27.57 25.14
N PRO A 202 -25.02 -28.22 24.29
CA PRO A 202 -24.51 -27.57 23.09
C PRO A 202 -25.70 -27.31 22.17
N VAL A 203 -25.95 -26.03 21.91
CA VAL A 203 -26.81 -25.56 20.82
C VAL A 203 -26.10 -25.92 19.52
N ALA A 204 -26.28 -27.16 19.08
CA ALA A 204 -25.78 -27.67 17.81
C ALA A 204 -26.99 -28.20 17.01
N ALA A 205 -27.87 -27.28 16.57
CA ALA A 205 -28.98 -27.60 15.66
C ALA A 205 -29.72 -26.39 15.06
N ALA A 206 -29.47 -25.15 15.49
CA ALA A 206 -30.34 -24.01 15.11
C ALA A 206 -29.94 -23.27 13.82
N ASP A 207 -28.66 -23.27 13.42
CA ASP A 207 -28.16 -22.43 12.28
C ASP A 207 -28.28 -23.11 10.89
N ASP A 208 -28.70 -24.38 10.83
CA ASP A 208 -28.87 -25.16 9.58
C ASP A 208 -30.32 -25.20 9.07
N ALA A 209 -31.19 -24.32 9.57
CA ALA A 209 -32.59 -24.23 9.12
C ALA A 209 -32.75 -23.68 7.69
N VAL A 210 -31.71 -23.06 7.12
CA VAL A 210 -31.75 -22.49 5.77
C VAL A 210 -31.41 -23.55 4.72
N PRO A 211 -32.27 -23.77 3.70
CA PRO A 211 -32.02 -24.77 2.66
C PRO A 211 -30.77 -24.44 1.83
N PRO A 212 -30.11 -25.45 1.22
CA PRO A 212 -28.97 -25.24 0.35
C PRO A 212 -29.29 -24.32 -0.83
N VAL A 213 -28.42 -23.34 -1.08
CA VAL A 213 -28.49 -22.45 -2.25
C VAL A 213 -27.70 -23.01 -3.42
N LYS A 214 -28.04 -22.57 -4.65
CA LYS A 214 -27.51 -23.13 -5.89
C LYS A 214 -26.52 -22.21 -6.58
N SER A 215 -26.59 -20.90 -6.33
CA SER A 215 -25.69 -19.91 -6.93
C SER A 215 -24.85 -19.16 -5.91
N GLY A 216 -23.73 -18.61 -6.37
CA GLY A 216 -22.88 -17.76 -5.54
C GLY A 216 -23.59 -16.47 -5.15
N SER A 217 -24.41 -15.89 -6.02
CA SER A 217 -25.23 -14.73 -5.71
C SER A 217 -26.20 -15.00 -4.56
N GLU A 218 -26.90 -16.14 -4.57
CA GLU A 218 -27.79 -16.53 -3.47
C GLU A 218 -27.02 -16.72 -2.16
N PHE A 219 -25.81 -17.29 -2.24
CA PHE A 219 -24.96 -17.47 -1.07
C PHE A 219 -24.46 -16.15 -0.49
N LEU A 220 -24.03 -15.20 -1.34
CA LEU A 220 -23.62 -13.87 -0.90
C LEU A 220 -24.78 -13.12 -0.26
N GLN A 221 -25.97 -13.13 -0.85
CA GLN A 221 -27.15 -12.50 -0.26
C GLN A 221 -27.47 -13.06 1.13
N LEU A 222 -27.35 -14.39 1.30
CA LEU A 222 -27.55 -15.05 2.58
C LEU A 222 -26.56 -14.55 3.63
N ILE A 223 -25.26 -14.59 3.35
CA ILE A 223 -24.23 -14.22 4.33
C ILE A 223 -24.13 -12.71 4.56
N GLU A 224 -24.46 -11.89 3.56
CA GLU A 224 -24.58 -10.42 3.72
C GLU A 224 -25.76 -10.08 4.66
N ALA A 225 -26.88 -10.81 4.58
CA ALA A 225 -28.00 -10.66 5.50
C ALA A 225 -27.66 -11.15 6.91
N GLU A 226 -26.98 -12.30 7.05
CA GLU A 226 -26.49 -12.82 8.33
C GLU A 226 -25.51 -11.82 8.99
N TRP A 227 -24.61 -11.22 8.19
CA TRP A 227 -23.70 -10.18 8.64
C TRP A 227 -24.44 -8.91 9.11
N ALA A 228 -25.43 -8.44 8.34
CA ALA A 228 -26.20 -7.25 8.72
C ALA A 228 -26.90 -7.41 10.08
N ILE A 229 -27.42 -8.60 10.36
CA ILE A 229 -28.00 -8.95 11.66
C ILE A 229 -26.92 -8.96 12.74
N ALA A 230 -25.80 -9.64 12.52
CA ALA A 230 -24.71 -9.75 13.49
C ALA A 230 -24.12 -8.39 13.88
N ARG A 231 -23.94 -7.50 12.90
CA ARG A 231 -23.49 -6.12 13.12
C ARG A 231 -24.49 -5.33 13.96
N ALA A 232 -25.79 -5.44 13.66
CA ALA A 232 -26.84 -4.73 14.40
C ALA A 232 -27.01 -5.23 15.85
N GLU A 233 -26.74 -6.51 16.12
CA GLU A 233 -26.94 -7.11 17.44
C GLU A 233 -25.76 -6.91 18.39
N ASN A 234 -24.52 -7.02 17.91
CA ASN A 234 -23.34 -7.10 18.78
C ASN A 234 -22.13 -6.29 18.30
N ASP A 235 -22.29 -5.42 17.29
CA ASP A 235 -21.18 -4.69 16.67
C ASP A 235 -20.02 -5.64 16.28
N ALA A 236 -20.37 -6.77 15.67
CA ALA A 236 -19.43 -7.84 15.37
C ALA A 236 -18.30 -7.35 14.44
N ASP A 237 -17.06 -7.72 14.74
CA ASP A 237 -15.92 -7.49 13.85
C ASP A 237 -16.04 -8.35 12.56
N PRO A 238 -15.76 -7.79 11.35
CA PRO A 238 -15.84 -8.54 10.09
C PRO A 238 -14.95 -9.80 10.04
N GLU A 239 -13.71 -9.71 10.53
CA GLU A 239 -12.78 -10.83 10.52
C GLU A 239 -13.26 -11.92 11.47
N GLU A 240 -13.68 -11.55 12.68
CA GLU A 240 -14.26 -12.48 13.65
C GLU A 240 -15.51 -13.18 13.10
N PHE A 241 -16.45 -12.42 12.55
CA PHE A 241 -17.68 -12.97 11.96
C PHE A 241 -17.35 -13.98 10.87
N THR A 242 -16.46 -13.64 9.94
CA THR A 242 -16.11 -14.53 8.82
C THR A 242 -15.40 -15.79 9.30
N ASP A 243 -14.55 -15.69 10.31
CA ASP A 243 -13.88 -16.84 10.93
C ASP A 243 -14.86 -17.78 11.63
N VAL A 244 -15.81 -17.21 12.38
CA VAL A 244 -16.88 -17.97 13.05
C VAL A 244 -17.77 -18.64 12.01
N ALA A 245 -18.18 -17.92 10.97
CA ALA A 245 -19.02 -18.45 9.90
C ALA A 245 -18.33 -19.59 9.14
N ARG A 246 -17.03 -19.47 8.83
CA ARG A 246 -16.21 -20.54 8.24
C ARG A 246 -16.13 -21.78 9.13
N LYS A 247 -15.96 -21.60 10.44
CA LYS A 247 -15.93 -22.70 11.41
C LYS A 247 -17.29 -23.41 11.49
N ARG A 248 -18.39 -22.64 11.57
CA ARG A 248 -19.76 -23.18 11.60
C ARG A 248 -20.15 -23.91 10.32
N ALA A 249 -19.64 -23.47 9.17
CA ALA A 249 -19.93 -24.10 7.89
C ALA A 249 -19.33 -25.52 7.75
N GLN A 250 -18.36 -25.92 8.58
CA GLN A 250 -17.70 -27.22 8.44
C GLN A 250 -18.68 -28.38 8.60
N GLY A 251 -18.69 -29.29 7.62
CA GLY A 251 -19.60 -30.44 7.62
C GLY A 251 -21.01 -30.13 7.08
N THR A 252 -21.28 -28.89 6.69
CA THR A 252 -22.53 -28.45 6.06
C THR A 252 -22.35 -28.21 4.56
N TRP A 253 -23.45 -27.97 3.83
CA TRP A 253 -23.41 -27.56 2.42
C TRP A 253 -22.68 -26.22 2.22
N ARG A 254 -22.64 -25.34 3.24
CA ARG A 254 -21.97 -24.03 3.20
C ARG A 254 -20.44 -24.16 3.10
N ALA A 255 -19.86 -25.30 3.49
CA ALA A 255 -18.41 -25.53 3.44
C ALA A 255 -17.82 -25.43 2.02
N GLU A 256 -18.59 -25.76 0.98
CA GLU A 256 -18.12 -25.66 -0.40
C GLU A 256 -18.03 -24.19 -0.85
N TRP A 257 -19.00 -23.35 -0.43
CA TRP A 257 -19.00 -21.92 -0.72
C TRP A 257 -17.91 -21.17 0.05
N TRP A 258 -17.79 -21.39 1.36
CA TRP A 258 -16.75 -20.75 2.18
C TRP A 258 -15.32 -21.09 1.75
N ARG A 259 -15.10 -22.24 1.08
CA ARG A 259 -13.79 -22.58 0.49
C ARG A 259 -13.39 -21.70 -0.69
N ARG A 260 -14.35 -21.01 -1.32
CA ARG A 260 -14.18 -20.11 -2.47
C ARG A 260 -14.18 -18.64 -2.09
N ILE A 261 -14.28 -18.34 -0.79
CA ILE A 261 -14.03 -17.00 -0.26
C ILE A 261 -12.57 -17.00 0.21
N PRO A 262 -11.69 -16.16 -0.37
CA PRO A 262 -10.31 -16.04 0.07
C PRO A 262 -10.25 -15.75 1.59
N PRO A 263 -9.44 -16.48 2.37
CA PRO A 263 -9.30 -16.20 3.79
C PRO A 263 -8.49 -14.91 4.01
N PRO A 264 -8.75 -14.16 5.09
CA PRO A 264 -7.81 -13.15 5.54
C PRO A 264 -6.47 -13.84 5.87
N GLY A 265 -5.34 -13.18 5.61
CA GLY A 265 -4.07 -13.78 5.99
C GLY A 265 -2.86 -12.87 5.97
N LYS A 266 -1.73 -13.46 6.35
CA LYS A 266 -0.45 -12.78 6.54
C LYS A 266 0.42 -12.87 5.28
N GLY A 267 1.03 -11.76 4.90
CA GLY A 267 1.95 -11.65 3.76
C GLY A 267 1.33 -11.03 2.49
N ARG A 268 2.17 -10.82 1.47
CA ARG A 268 1.84 -10.03 0.26
C ARG A 268 0.55 -10.46 -0.45
N ALA A 269 0.28 -11.76 -0.53
CA ALA A 269 -0.86 -12.33 -1.27
C ALA A 269 -2.13 -12.54 -0.42
N LYS A 270 -2.11 -12.25 0.89
CA LYS A 270 -3.22 -12.60 1.80
C LYS A 270 -3.79 -11.43 2.61
N GLN A 271 -3.11 -10.28 2.61
CA GLN A 271 -3.54 -9.09 3.33
C GLN A 271 -4.67 -8.31 2.63
N GLN A 272 -5.17 -8.80 1.49
CA GLN A 272 -6.08 -8.08 0.61
C GLN A 272 -7.57 -8.51 0.75
N TRP A 273 -7.86 -9.54 1.56
CA TRP A 273 -9.18 -10.19 1.58
C TRP A 273 -9.87 -10.08 2.93
N ASN A 274 -10.26 -8.87 3.32
CA ASN A 274 -11.16 -8.63 4.44
C ASN A 274 -12.63 -8.56 3.97
N MET A 275 -13.39 -9.64 4.15
CA MET A 275 -14.80 -9.69 3.72
C MET A 275 -15.66 -8.83 4.65
N PHE A 276 -16.63 -8.11 4.08
CA PHE A 276 -17.47 -7.12 4.77
C PHE A 276 -16.74 -5.85 5.25
N GLY A 277 -15.45 -5.67 4.91
CA GLY A 277 -14.76 -4.39 5.03
C GLY A 277 -15.10 -3.42 3.88
N ASP A 278 -14.56 -2.21 3.93
CA ASP A 278 -14.85 -1.12 2.97
C ASP A 278 -14.68 -1.56 1.52
N HIS A 279 -13.56 -2.21 1.19
CA HIS A 279 -13.25 -2.62 -0.18
C HIS A 279 -14.29 -3.61 -0.74
N TYR A 280 -14.82 -4.49 0.10
CA TYR A 280 -15.84 -5.46 -0.28
C TYR A 280 -17.16 -4.76 -0.62
N TRP A 281 -17.60 -3.81 0.23
CA TRP A 281 -18.84 -3.07 0.00
C TRP A 281 -18.73 -2.14 -1.19
N LEU A 282 -17.61 -1.42 -1.34
CA LEU A 282 -17.36 -0.60 -2.51
C LEU A 282 -17.40 -1.46 -3.79
N ALA A 283 -16.71 -2.60 -3.81
CA ALA A 283 -16.74 -3.50 -4.96
C ALA A 283 -18.15 -4.02 -5.30
N ARG A 284 -19.02 -4.20 -4.30
CA ARG A 284 -20.43 -4.59 -4.48
C ARG A 284 -21.24 -3.47 -5.13
N ASP A 285 -21.08 -2.24 -4.64
CA ASP A 285 -22.02 -1.15 -4.91
C ASP A 285 -21.60 -0.24 -6.07
N ILE A 286 -20.34 -0.32 -6.53
CA ILE A 286 -19.93 0.40 -7.75
C ILE A 286 -20.63 -0.14 -9.00
N THR A 287 -21.00 0.76 -9.91
CA THR A 287 -21.62 0.40 -11.19
C THR A 287 -20.62 -0.31 -12.13
N GLN A 288 -21.12 -0.89 -13.22
CA GLN A 288 -20.23 -1.49 -14.23
C GLN A 288 -19.31 -0.45 -14.89
N GLU A 289 -19.81 0.76 -15.11
CA GLU A 289 -19.05 1.85 -15.71
C GLU A 289 -17.93 2.33 -14.78
N GLN A 290 -18.26 2.54 -13.50
CA GLN A 290 -17.29 2.87 -12.46
C GLN A 290 -16.22 1.78 -12.29
N ALA A 291 -16.61 0.51 -12.31
CA ALA A 291 -15.69 -0.61 -12.26
C ALA A 291 -14.75 -0.62 -13.48
N GLN A 292 -15.27 -0.37 -14.69
CA GLN A 292 -14.46 -0.26 -15.90
C GLN A 292 -13.46 0.90 -15.83
N TYR A 293 -13.90 2.06 -15.33
CA TYR A 293 -13.02 3.21 -15.10
C TYR A 293 -11.87 2.83 -14.15
N LEU A 294 -12.18 2.26 -12.98
CA LEU A 294 -11.16 1.86 -11.99
C LEU A 294 -10.21 0.78 -12.55
N MET A 295 -10.74 -0.18 -13.31
CA MET A 295 -9.96 -1.22 -14.00
C MET A 295 -9.04 -0.65 -15.09
N SER A 296 -9.41 0.47 -15.70
CA SER A 296 -8.61 1.13 -16.75
C SER A 296 -7.42 1.94 -16.22
N LEU A 297 -7.41 2.29 -14.93
CA LEU A 297 -6.34 3.11 -14.34
C LEU A 297 -4.99 2.37 -14.38
N PRO A 298 -3.93 3.00 -14.90
CA PRO A 298 -2.59 2.41 -14.88
C PRO A 298 -1.95 2.48 -13.48
N LEU A 299 -0.84 1.75 -13.28
CA LEU A 299 -0.03 1.88 -12.07
C LEU A 299 0.98 3.03 -12.16
N VAL A 300 1.36 3.40 -13.39
CA VAL A 300 2.33 4.47 -13.67
C VAL A 300 1.82 5.34 -14.82
N HIS A 301 1.75 6.66 -14.61
CA HIS A 301 1.75 7.61 -15.73
C HIS A 301 3.18 8.09 -15.96
N HIS A 302 3.63 8.05 -17.21
CA HIS A 302 4.92 8.59 -17.64
C HIS A 302 4.66 9.75 -18.58
N VAL A 303 5.27 10.92 -18.31
CA VAL A 303 5.14 12.13 -19.15
C VAL A 303 6.52 12.43 -19.76
N PRO A 304 6.89 11.79 -20.89
CA PRO A 304 8.28 11.72 -21.33
C PRO A 304 8.85 13.06 -21.78
N HIS A 305 8.02 14.00 -22.26
CA HIS A 305 8.47 15.33 -22.69
C HIS A 305 8.61 16.33 -21.54
N LEU A 306 8.12 15.99 -20.35
CA LEU A 306 8.33 16.74 -19.11
C LEU A 306 9.18 15.97 -18.10
N HIS A 307 9.63 14.76 -18.45
CA HIS A 307 10.57 13.93 -17.70
C HIS A 307 10.15 13.64 -16.26
N PHE A 308 8.87 13.33 -16.07
CA PHE A 308 8.36 12.90 -14.77
C PHE A 308 7.43 11.69 -14.85
N PHE A 309 7.28 11.05 -13.70
CA PHE A 309 6.35 9.96 -13.46
C PHE A 309 5.35 10.34 -12.38
N VAL A 310 4.13 9.82 -12.49
CA VAL A 310 3.16 9.77 -11.38
C VAL A 310 2.95 8.30 -11.05
N VAL A 311 3.12 7.97 -9.78
CA VAL A 311 2.95 6.63 -9.22
C VAL A 311 2.29 6.72 -7.86
N HIS A 312 1.73 5.62 -7.35
CA HIS A 312 1.15 5.66 -6.02
C HIS A 312 2.20 5.59 -4.91
N ALA A 313 2.97 4.50 -4.81
CA ALA A 313 3.94 4.35 -3.73
C ALA A 313 5.36 4.81 -4.11
N GLY A 314 5.85 4.42 -5.30
CA GLY A 314 7.19 4.81 -5.74
C GLY A 314 7.80 3.97 -6.87
N LEU A 315 8.98 4.40 -7.32
CA LEU A 315 9.84 3.69 -8.29
C LEU A 315 11.27 3.58 -7.75
N LEU A 316 11.96 2.50 -8.09
CA LEU A 316 13.37 2.34 -7.76
C LEU A 316 14.28 2.90 -8.87
N PRO A 317 15.34 3.63 -8.52
CA PRO A 317 16.33 4.11 -9.49
C PRO A 317 17.30 2.99 -9.88
N SER A 318 18.09 3.17 -10.95
CA SER A 318 19.16 2.23 -11.34
C SER A 318 20.49 2.95 -11.61
N ASP A 319 21.61 2.26 -11.36
CA ASP A 319 22.95 2.71 -11.77
C ASP A 319 23.22 2.26 -13.21
N PRO A 320 23.27 3.19 -14.19
CA PRO A 320 23.45 2.84 -15.60
C PRO A 320 24.85 2.29 -15.90
N ARG A 321 25.82 2.39 -14.97
CA ARG A 321 27.17 1.83 -15.12
C ARG A 321 27.22 0.35 -14.75
N LEU A 322 26.20 -0.15 -14.07
CA LEU A 322 26.15 -1.49 -13.53
C LEU A 322 25.11 -2.34 -14.29
N PRO A 323 25.33 -3.66 -14.44
CA PRO A 323 24.27 -4.56 -14.89
C PRO A 323 23.06 -4.52 -13.93
N PRO A 324 21.82 -4.76 -14.40
CA PRO A 324 20.63 -4.80 -13.52
C PRO A 324 20.70 -5.87 -12.41
N THR A 325 21.59 -6.85 -12.55
CA THR A 325 21.81 -7.92 -11.56
C THR A 325 22.98 -7.67 -10.61
N ASP A 326 23.71 -6.55 -10.74
CA ASP A 326 24.85 -6.23 -9.87
C ASP A 326 24.36 -5.96 -8.43
N PRO A 327 25.03 -6.50 -7.40
CA PRO A 327 24.63 -6.30 -6.01
C PRO A 327 24.70 -4.85 -5.51
N ARG A 328 25.43 -3.96 -6.22
CA ARG A 328 25.53 -2.54 -5.89
C ARG A 328 24.48 -1.68 -6.59
N GLN A 329 23.62 -2.28 -7.41
CA GLN A 329 22.46 -1.56 -7.92
C GLN A 329 21.66 -1.00 -6.73
N PRO A 330 21.18 0.26 -6.77
CA PRO A 330 20.26 0.80 -5.76
C PRO A 330 18.85 0.17 -5.85
N LEU A 331 18.77 -1.01 -6.48
CA LEU A 331 17.60 -1.84 -6.61
C LEU A 331 17.46 -2.75 -5.40
N ALA A 332 16.22 -3.08 -5.07
CA ALA A 332 16.00 -4.28 -4.29
C ALA A 332 16.38 -5.52 -5.14
N HIS A 333 16.55 -6.67 -4.52
CA HIS A 333 16.68 -7.94 -5.23
C HIS A 333 15.31 -8.49 -5.57
N ALA A 334 15.18 -9.09 -6.75
CA ALA A 334 13.94 -9.77 -7.12
C ALA A 334 13.75 -11.00 -6.20
N PRO A 335 12.53 -11.29 -5.72
CA PRO A 335 12.25 -12.60 -5.13
C PRO A 335 12.56 -13.70 -6.16
N ALA A 336 12.91 -14.91 -5.70
CA ALA A 336 13.22 -16.03 -6.60
C ALA A 336 12.05 -16.26 -7.58
N TRP A 337 12.30 -16.00 -8.87
CA TRP A 337 11.29 -15.84 -9.90
C TRP A 337 10.67 -17.18 -10.33
N SER A 338 9.34 -17.26 -10.47
CA SER A 338 8.67 -18.21 -11.37
C SER A 338 8.50 -17.56 -12.75
N GLN A 339 9.38 -17.92 -13.70
CA GLN A 339 9.48 -17.34 -15.04
C GLN A 339 8.12 -17.08 -15.70
N GLN A 340 7.79 -15.82 -15.99
CA GLN A 340 6.98 -15.45 -17.15
C GLN A 340 7.10 -13.95 -17.44
N GLN A 341 7.14 -13.64 -18.74
CA GLN A 341 7.27 -12.33 -19.40
C GLN A 341 8.70 -11.78 -19.58
N ALA A 342 9.23 -12.07 -20.78
CA ALA A 342 10.41 -11.44 -21.37
C ALA A 342 10.03 -10.06 -21.96
N PRO A 343 10.99 -9.11 -22.05
CA PRO A 343 10.75 -7.79 -22.65
C PRO A 343 10.36 -7.89 -24.13
N SER A 344 9.67 -6.87 -24.66
CA SER A 344 9.26 -6.84 -26.06
C SER A 344 10.49 -6.73 -27.00
N PRO A 345 10.42 -7.23 -28.25
CA PRO A 345 11.54 -7.16 -29.19
C PRO A 345 11.98 -5.73 -29.53
N LEU A 346 11.08 -4.74 -29.44
CA LEU A 346 11.39 -3.32 -29.66
C LEU A 346 12.24 -2.77 -28.52
N ASP A 347 11.94 -3.14 -27.28
CA ASP A 347 12.70 -2.70 -26.10
C ASP A 347 14.12 -3.26 -26.16
N ALA A 348 14.30 -4.53 -26.54
CA ALA A 348 15.62 -5.15 -26.67
C ALA A 348 16.54 -4.45 -27.69
N VAL A 349 15.99 -3.98 -28.82
CA VAL A 349 16.75 -3.25 -29.85
C VAL A 349 17.11 -1.84 -29.38
N LEU A 350 16.17 -1.16 -28.71
CA LEU A 350 16.39 0.19 -28.19
C LEU A 350 17.40 0.20 -27.03
N LEU A 351 17.34 -0.80 -26.15
CA LEU A 351 18.30 -1.02 -25.07
C LEU A 351 19.69 -1.35 -25.60
N SER A 352 19.79 -2.13 -26.69
CA SER A 352 21.07 -2.34 -27.38
C SER A 352 21.66 -1.02 -27.87
N ARG A 353 20.84 -0.10 -28.39
CA ARG A 353 21.31 1.25 -28.81
C ARG A 353 21.77 2.10 -27.63
N LEU A 354 21.01 2.12 -26.53
CA LEU A 354 21.36 2.82 -25.29
C LEU A 354 22.68 2.29 -24.71
N HIS A 355 22.80 0.98 -24.57
CA HIS A 355 24.00 0.32 -24.07
C HIS A 355 25.20 0.56 -24.99
N THR A 356 25.01 0.50 -26.31
CA THR A 356 26.04 0.81 -27.30
C THR A 356 26.47 2.28 -27.20
N HIS A 357 25.54 3.21 -26.98
CA HIS A 357 25.87 4.63 -26.79
C HIS A 357 26.60 4.89 -25.46
N LEU A 358 26.14 4.33 -24.35
CA LEU A 358 26.80 4.46 -23.04
C LEU A 358 28.21 3.86 -23.07
N THR A 359 28.38 2.66 -23.63
CA THR A 359 29.69 2.00 -23.75
C THR A 359 30.63 2.74 -24.71
N ASN A 360 30.14 3.23 -25.85
CA ASN A 360 30.94 4.02 -26.78
C ASN A 360 31.28 5.42 -26.24
N SER A 361 30.38 6.07 -25.49
CA SER A 361 30.62 7.35 -24.81
C SER A 361 31.66 7.20 -23.70
N LEU A 362 31.63 6.09 -22.96
CA LEU A 362 32.67 5.75 -21.97
C LEU A 362 34.03 5.41 -22.63
N ALA A 363 34.03 4.92 -23.88
CA ALA A 363 35.23 4.47 -24.58
C ALA A 363 35.87 5.50 -25.52
N SER A 364 35.20 6.60 -25.89
CA SER A 364 35.71 7.57 -26.87
C SER A 364 35.44 9.03 -26.50
N ALA A 365 36.51 9.78 -26.21
CA ALA A 365 36.47 11.22 -25.97
C ALA A 365 36.25 12.07 -27.25
N GLN A 366 36.04 11.44 -28.41
CA GLN A 366 36.00 12.10 -29.72
C GLN A 366 34.61 12.21 -30.38
N GLN A 367 33.54 11.71 -29.77
CA GLN A 367 32.20 11.87 -30.36
C GLN A 367 31.64 13.29 -30.15
N PRO A 368 31.00 13.89 -31.18
CA PRO A 368 30.29 15.17 -31.03
C PRO A 368 29.11 15.01 -30.06
N ALA A 369 28.59 16.14 -29.55
CA ALA A 369 27.49 16.09 -28.59
C ALA A 369 26.28 15.51 -29.32
N PRO A 370 25.45 14.69 -28.68
CA PRO A 370 24.13 14.45 -29.23
C PRO A 370 23.45 15.82 -29.44
N ASP A 371 22.81 15.99 -30.59
CA ASP A 371 21.94 17.15 -30.78
C ASP A 371 20.74 17.07 -29.83
N ALA A 372 19.97 18.16 -29.70
CA ALA A 372 18.89 18.24 -28.74
C ALA A 372 17.81 17.15 -28.95
N SER A 373 17.55 16.74 -30.19
CA SER A 373 16.57 15.68 -30.50
C SER A 373 17.10 14.31 -30.10
N ALA A 374 18.36 14.01 -30.43
CA ALA A 374 19.00 12.77 -30.04
C ALA A 374 19.16 12.65 -28.52
N LEU A 375 19.39 13.78 -27.83
CA LEU A 375 19.45 13.85 -26.38
C LEU A 375 18.09 13.52 -25.75
N GLU A 376 17.03 14.13 -26.26
CA GLU A 376 15.65 13.87 -25.85
C GLU A 376 15.28 12.40 -26.04
N ASP A 377 15.61 11.82 -27.20
CA ASP A 377 15.37 10.41 -27.48
C ASP A 377 16.14 9.50 -26.50
N LEU A 378 17.41 9.77 -26.25
CA LEU A 378 18.23 9.00 -25.29
C LEU A 378 17.64 9.05 -23.88
N ARG A 379 17.12 10.21 -23.47
CA ARG A 379 16.50 10.38 -22.16
C ARG A 379 15.19 9.62 -22.04
N ARG A 380 14.32 9.69 -23.05
CA ARG A 380 13.08 8.90 -23.09
C ARG A 380 13.38 7.40 -23.04
N LEU A 381 14.43 6.96 -23.70
CA LEU A 381 14.88 5.57 -23.63
C LEU A 381 15.37 5.20 -22.23
N GLN A 382 16.12 6.09 -21.56
CA GLN A 382 16.57 5.86 -20.19
C GLN A 382 15.38 5.74 -19.23
N GLU A 383 14.39 6.63 -19.37
CA GLU A 383 13.16 6.61 -18.58
C GLU A 383 12.34 5.34 -18.81
N SER A 384 12.22 4.91 -20.07
CA SER A 384 11.58 3.63 -20.41
C SER A 384 12.33 2.45 -19.76
N ALA A 385 13.66 2.47 -19.77
CA ALA A 385 14.49 1.43 -19.15
C ALA A 385 14.29 1.36 -17.63
N LEU A 386 14.02 2.48 -16.94
CA LEU A 386 13.67 2.46 -15.52
C LEU A 386 12.40 1.65 -15.26
N LEU A 387 11.44 1.65 -16.18
CA LEU A 387 10.19 0.91 -16.06
C LEU A 387 10.33 -0.57 -16.50
N SER A 388 11.11 -0.84 -17.55
CA SER A 388 11.23 -2.18 -18.12
C SER A 388 12.32 -3.04 -17.48
N ASP A 389 13.46 -2.45 -17.14
CA ASP A 389 14.68 -3.22 -16.83
C ASP A 389 14.84 -3.44 -15.33
N VAL A 390 14.27 -2.55 -14.52
CA VAL A 390 14.22 -2.69 -13.07
C VAL A 390 13.10 -3.68 -12.71
N PRO A 391 13.41 -4.91 -12.25
CA PRO A 391 12.39 -5.93 -12.03
C PRO A 391 11.29 -5.51 -11.06
N GLN A 392 11.63 -4.71 -10.05
CA GLN A 392 10.70 -4.23 -9.03
C GLN A 392 9.74 -3.19 -9.57
N ASN A 393 10.15 -2.39 -10.55
CA ASN A 393 9.26 -1.41 -11.18
C ASN A 393 8.25 -2.10 -12.11
N ARG A 394 8.38 -3.43 -12.33
CA ARG A 394 7.39 -4.28 -13.02
C ARG A 394 6.52 -5.11 -12.07
N ASP A 395 6.78 -5.05 -10.76
CA ASP A 395 6.00 -5.78 -9.76
C ASP A 395 4.88 -4.85 -9.24
N PRO A 396 3.60 -5.15 -9.53
CA PRO A 396 2.48 -4.33 -9.06
C PRO A 396 2.50 -4.10 -7.56
N TRP A 397 2.85 -5.14 -6.78
CA TRP A 397 2.88 -5.03 -5.33
C TRP A 397 3.91 -4.00 -4.88
N VAL A 398 5.06 -3.92 -5.53
CA VAL A 398 6.10 -2.93 -5.20
C VAL A 398 5.59 -1.52 -5.48
N VAL A 399 5.15 -1.24 -6.70
CA VAL A 399 4.74 0.11 -7.14
C VAL A 399 3.54 0.63 -6.34
N LEU A 400 2.72 -0.29 -5.79
CA LEU A 400 1.57 0.03 -4.96
C LEU A 400 1.87 0.08 -3.45
N ASN A 401 2.97 -0.51 -2.94
CA ASN A 401 3.14 -0.67 -1.49
C ASN A 401 4.50 -0.24 -0.93
N MET A 402 5.49 0.06 -1.77
CA MET A 402 6.85 0.37 -1.33
C MET A 402 6.93 1.65 -0.50
N ARG A 403 7.58 1.58 0.67
CA ARG A 403 7.94 2.76 1.48
C ARG A 403 9.44 2.91 1.65
N SER A 404 10.14 1.78 1.79
CA SER A 404 11.58 1.73 2.02
C SER A 404 12.21 0.46 1.44
N VAL A 405 13.54 0.48 1.33
CA VAL A 405 14.37 -0.67 0.96
C VAL A 405 15.27 -1.04 2.14
N THR A 406 15.21 -2.29 2.58
CA THR A 406 15.98 -2.74 3.74
C THR A 406 17.48 -2.86 3.44
N LYS A 407 18.31 -2.99 4.49
CA LYS A 407 19.75 -3.28 4.37
C LYS A 407 20.08 -4.58 3.64
N LYS A 408 19.08 -5.47 3.43
CA LYS A 408 19.21 -6.71 2.64
C LYS A 408 18.78 -6.51 1.18
N HIS A 409 18.57 -5.27 0.75
CA HIS A 409 18.02 -4.92 -0.55
C HIS A 409 16.65 -5.56 -0.78
N GLU A 410 15.76 -5.52 0.20
CA GLU A 410 14.38 -6.01 0.07
C GLU A 410 13.40 -4.85 0.18
N VAL A 411 12.42 -4.79 -0.72
CA VAL A 411 11.32 -3.80 -0.64
C VAL A 411 10.43 -4.11 0.56
N THR A 412 10.12 -3.07 1.33
CA THR A 412 9.20 -3.14 2.46
C THR A 412 8.14 -2.03 2.41
N ARG A 413 6.94 -2.37 2.89
CA ARG A 413 5.81 -1.46 3.10
C ARG A 413 5.79 -0.83 4.50
N LYS A 414 6.89 -0.97 5.22
CA LYS A 414 7.02 -0.52 6.61
C LYS A 414 7.86 0.75 6.64
N ASP A 415 7.34 1.77 7.29
CA ASP A 415 8.02 3.07 7.42
C ASP A 415 9.26 2.99 8.33
N ASP A 416 9.19 2.18 9.39
CA ASP A 416 10.23 2.01 10.41
C ASP A 416 11.44 1.16 9.97
N LYS A 417 11.50 0.73 8.70
CA LYS A 417 12.52 -0.23 8.25
C LYS A 417 13.18 0.15 6.94
N GLY A 418 14.50 0.26 6.98
CA GLY A 418 15.31 0.47 5.79
C GLY A 418 15.40 1.93 5.39
N THR A 419 15.95 2.18 4.21
CA THR A 419 16.11 3.52 3.65
C THR A 419 14.87 3.86 2.81
N PRO A 420 14.24 5.02 3.02
CA PRO A 420 13.18 5.53 2.15
C PRO A 420 13.56 5.42 0.68
N TRP A 421 12.66 4.89 -0.16
CA TRP A 421 12.98 4.76 -1.59
C TRP A 421 13.21 6.14 -2.25
N ALA A 422 12.50 7.18 -1.79
CA ALA A 422 12.64 8.54 -2.28
C ALA A 422 14.06 9.09 -2.03
N GLU A 423 14.69 8.74 -0.90
CA GLU A 423 16.07 9.12 -0.62
C GLU A 423 17.04 8.44 -1.59
N LEU A 424 16.83 7.14 -1.87
CA LEU A 424 17.62 6.41 -2.88
C LEU A 424 17.44 7.04 -4.27
N TRP A 425 16.21 7.40 -4.63
CA TRP A 425 15.89 8.05 -5.90
C TRP A 425 16.63 9.37 -6.05
N ASN A 426 16.47 10.30 -5.10
CA ASN A 426 17.12 11.60 -5.16
C ASN A 426 18.64 11.46 -5.18
N GLY A 427 19.22 10.60 -4.33
CA GLY A 427 20.66 10.37 -4.32
C GLY A 427 21.21 9.84 -5.65
N GLN A 428 20.41 9.08 -6.42
CA GLN A 428 20.79 8.66 -7.76
C GLN A 428 20.67 9.81 -8.77
N MET A 429 19.54 10.53 -8.75
CA MET A 429 19.26 11.60 -9.70
C MET A 429 20.23 12.78 -9.53
N ASP A 430 20.67 13.07 -8.31
CA ASP A 430 21.68 14.11 -8.03
C ASP A 430 23.06 13.78 -8.59
N ALA A 431 23.35 12.51 -8.83
CA ALA A 431 24.59 12.06 -9.44
C ALA A 431 24.52 12.06 -10.99
N CYS A 432 23.36 12.27 -11.60
CA CYS A 432 23.17 12.33 -13.05
C CYS A 432 23.71 13.64 -13.65
N VAL A 433 24.72 13.55 -14.54
CA VAL A 433 25.37 14.72 -15.16
C VAL A 433 25.12 14.86 -16.67
N GLY A 434 24.28 13.99 -17.23
CA GLY A 434 23.97 13.87 -18.65
C GLY A 434 24.82 12.84 -19.40
N PHE A 435 24.50 12.61 -20.67
CA PHE A 435 25.14 11.55 -21.48
C PHE A 435 26.52 11.93 -22.09
N ASP A 436 26.94 13.19 -21.97
CA ASP A 436 28.17 13.69 -22.58
C ASP A 436 29.36 13.61 -21.61
N ALA A 437 30.35 12.78 -21.96
CA ALA A 437 31.60 12.62 -21.22
C ALA A 437 32.48 13.88 -21.16
N ARG A 438 32.16 14.95 -21.90
CA ARG A 438 32.98 16.18 -21.99
C ARG A 438 32.73 17.20 -20.88
N ARG A 439 31.67 17.07 -20.08
CA ARG A 439 31.42 17.92 -18.90
C ARG A 439 32.18 17.48 -17.63
N ARG A 440 33.19 16.61 -17.75
CA ARG A 440 34.09 16.17 -16.65
C ARG A 440 34.94 17.28 -16.00
N ALA A 441 34.82 18.52 -16.43
CA ALA A 441 35.59 19.65 -15.90
C ALA A 441 34.68 20.85 -15.65
N GLY A 442 33.94 20.85 -14.53
CA GLY A 442 33.38 22.10 -14.00
C GLY A 442 32.06 22.01 -13.24
N PHE A 443 31.33 20.89 -13.30
CA PHE A 443 30.13 20.73 -12.46
C PHE A 443 30.54 20.09 -11.14
N LYS A 444 30.35 20.81 -10.03
CA LYS A 444 30.42 20.20 -8.69
C LYS A 444 29.13 19.41 -8.49
N GLY A 445 29.08 18.17 -8.98
CA GLY A 445 28.04 17.21 -8.60
C GLY A 445 27.95 17.13 -7.07
N GLY A 446 26.73 16.91 -6.56
CA GLY A 446 26.33 17.09 -5.16
C GLY A 446 27.37 16.65 -4.13
N LYS A 447 27.52 17.47 -3.08
CA LYS A 447 28.64 17.48 -2.12
C LYS A 447 28.90 16.16 -1.37
N ASP A 448 28.07 15.13 -1.44
CA ASP A 448 28.13 14.04 -0.46
C ASP A 448 28.41 12.61 -0.98
N LYS A 449 28.53 12.35 -2.29
CA LYS A 449 28.75 10.95 -2.78
C LYS A 449 29.94 10.69 -3.70
N GLY A 450 30.61 11.73 -4.22
CA GLY A 450 31.90 11.58 -4.91
C GLY A 450 31.90 10.80 -6.23
N TYR A 451 30.74 10.59 -6.88
CA TYR A 451 30.67 9.95 -8.20
C TYR A 451 29.66 10.63 -9.13
N GLU A 452 29.91 10.55 -10.44
CA GLU A 452 29.05 11.03 -11.51
C GLU A 452 28.47 9.86 -12.31
N LEU A 453 27.27 10.04 -12.86
CA LEU A 453 26.53 9.05 -13.63
C LEU A 453 26.16 9.59 -15.02
N PRO A 454 26.31 8.77 -16.08
CA PRO A 454 25.93 9.13 -17.44
C PRO A 454 24.41 8.96 -17.65
N CYS A 455 23.63 9.75 -16.92
CA CYS A 455 22.17 9.78 -17.00
C CYS A 455 21.65 11.21 -16.92
N HIS A 456 20.39 11.40 -17.29
CA HIS A 456 19.62 12.60 -16.94
C HIS A 456 18.67 12.30 -15.78
N PRO A 457 18.43 13.26 -14.88
CA PRO A 457 17.50 13.06 -13.77
C PRO A 457 16.05 12.99 -14.27
N ALA A 458 15.17 12.38 -13.48
CA ALA A 458 13.72 12.37 -13.71
C ALA A 458 12.99 12.60 -12.39
N THR A 459 11.82 13.25 -12.45
CA THR A 459 11.03 13.55 -11.25
C THR A 459 9.97 12.48 -11.00
N VAL A 460 9.75 12.07 -9.76
CA VAL A 460 8.64 11.17 -9.40
C VAL A 460 7.67 11.87 -8.46
N VAL A 461 6.40 11.91 -8.83
CA VAL A 461 5.30 12.41 -8.00
C VAL A 461 4.55 11.22 -7.43
N TYR A 462 4.27 11.22 -6.13
CA TYR A 462 3.74 10.05 -5.44
C TYR A 462 2.88 10.37 -4.22
N GLY A 463 2.13 9.36 -3.77
CA GLY A 463 1.26 9.35 -2.59
C GLY A 463 1.73 8.35 -1.53
N HIS A 464 0.82 7.62 -0.88
CA HIS A 464 1.08 6.45 -0.01
C HIS A 464 1.99 6.71 1.20
N ALA A 465 2.30 7.95 1.58
CA ALA A 465 3.33 8.27 2.57
C ALA A 465 2.87 9.29 3.62
N ALA A 466 1.59 9.27 4.00
CA ALA A 466 0.96 10.18 4.97
C ALA A 466 1.77 10.40 6.26
N SER A 467 2.44 9.35 6.75
CA SER A 467 3.27 9.40 7.97
C SER A 467 4.42 10.39 7.86
N ARG A 468 4.91 10.69 6.64
CA ARG A 468 5.97 11.67 6.37
C ARG A 468 5.44 13.07 6.10
N GLY A 469 4.13 13.24 5.94
CA GLY A 469 3.53 14.50 5.53
C GLY A 469 4.02 14.95 4.15
N LEU A 470 4.17 16.26 3.97
CA LEU A 470 4.60 16.85 2.71
C LEU A 470 6.11 16.61 2.47
N ASP A 471 6.47 15.67 1.59
CA ASP A 471 7.86 15.28 1.30
C ASP A 471 8.31 15.81 -0.08
N LEU A 472 8.70 17.08 -0.13
CA LEU A 472 9.16 17.74 -1.35
C LEU A 472 10.68 17.76 -1.43
N ARG A 473 11.23 16.95 -2.34
CA ARG A 473 12.66 16.86 -2.62
C ARG A 473 12.94 17.30 -4.06
N ARG A 474 14.22 17.39 -4.43
CA ARG A 474 14.61 17.88 -5.76
C ARG A 474 14.02 17.07 -6.93
N TRP A 475 14.00 15.74 -6.79
CA TRP A 475 13.58 14.80 -7.84
C TRP A 475 12.44 13.88 -7.41
N SER A 476 11.85 14.10 -6.24
CA SER A 476 10.65 13.37 -5.79
C SER A 476 9.70 14.28 -5.03
N MET A 477 8.40 14.16 -5.30
CA MET A 477 7.35 14.98 -4.71
C MET A 477 6.29 14.07 -4.07
N GLY A 478 6.33 13.92 -2.75
CA GLY A 478 5.34 13.18 -1.97
C GLY A 478 4.19 14.10 -1.58
N LEU A 479 2.97 13.77 -2.02
CA LEU A 479 1.79 14.62 -1.90
C LEU A 479 0.71 14.07 -0.95
N ASP A 480 0.87 12.84 -0.46
CA ASP A 480 0.02 12.29 0.59
C ASP A 480 0.38 12.93 1.93
N THR A 481 -0.36 13.98 2.28
CA THR A 481 -0.20 14.75 3.52
C THR A 481 -1.16 14.28 4.62
N GLY A 482 -1.89 13.19 4.39
CA GLY A 482 -2.76 12.56 5.38
C GLY A 482 -4.12 13.23 5.57
N CYS A 483 -4.77 13.67 4.48
CA CYS A 483 -6.13 14.25 4.51
C CYS A 483 -7.13 13.42 5.33
N LEU A 484 -7.10 12.10 5.15
CA LEU A 484 -7.92 11.14 5.89
C LEU A 484 -7.81 11.29 7.42
N TYR A 485 -6.64 11.69 7.92
CA TYR A 485 -6.32 11.82 9.35
C TYR A 485 -6.51 13.25 9.86
N GLY A 486 -7.41 14.03 9.24
CA GLY A 486 -7.70 15.42 9.63
C GLY A 486 -6.58 16.42 9.32
N ARG A 487 -5.61 16.06 8.48
CA ARG A 487 -4.54 16.95 8.02
C ARG A 487 -4.99 17.73 6.79
N GLU A 488 -4.31 17.59 5.67
CA GLU A 488 -4.57 18.38 4.48
C GLU A 488 -4.72 17.48 3.25
N LEU A 489 -5.49 17.94 2.27
CA LEU A 489 -5.41 17.44 0.90
C LEU A 489 -4.52 18.40 0.12
N THR A 490 -3.45 17.87 -0.48
CA THR A 490 -2.41 18.70 -1.09
C THR A 490 -2.32 18.47 -2.59
N ALA A 491 -2.16 19.58 -3.32
CA ALA A 491 -1.85 19.61 -4.73
C ALA A 491 -0.56 20.39 -5.04
N LEU A 492 0.20 19.90 -6.02
CA LEU A 492 1.32 20.56 -6.65
C LEU A 492 0.88 21.09 -8.03
N VAL A 493 0.86 22.41 -8.18
CA VAL A 493 0.47 23.11 -9.41
C VAL A 493 1.72 23.48 -10.20
N LEU A 494 1.81 22.99 -11.43
CA LEU A 494 2.85 23.32 -12.40
C LEU A 494 2.28 24.25 -13.46
N SER A 495 3.01 25.32 -13.76
CA SER A 495 2.66 26.33 -14.77
C SER A 495 3.91 26.81 -15.50
N ASN A 496 3.73 27.47 -16.64
CA ASN A 496 4.84 28.10 -17.34
C ASN A 496 5.08 29.52 -16.80
N ALA A 497 6.32 29.84 -16.44
CA ALA A 497 6.71 31.06 -15.75
C ALA A 497 6.69 32.32 -16.64
N THR A 498 6.33 32.22 -17.92
CA THR A 498 6.31 33.37 -18.83
C THR A 498 5.25 34.43 -18.49
N ASP A 499 4.25 34.13 -17.64
CA ASP A 499 3.19 35.09 -17.27
C ASP A 499 2.69 34.98 -15.81
N VAL A 500 3.46 35.49 -14.84
CA VAL A 500 2.86 36.03 -13.60
C VAL A 500 3.59 37.31 -13.20
N GLU A 501 3.29 38.41 -13.88
CA GLU A 501 3.34 39.75 -13.28
C GLU A 501 2.12 39.92 -12.36
N GLY A 502 2.15 39.24 -11.21
CA GLY A 502 1.35 39.57 -10.01
C GLY A 502 2.28 40.14 -8.95
N PRO A 503 1.80 40.97 -7.99
CA PRO A 503 2.65 41.81 -7.15
C PRO A 503 3.44 41.00 -6.12
N ASN A 504 4.51 40.37 -6.59
CA ASN A 504 5.62 39.80 -5.85
C ASN A 504 6.63 39.20 -6.85
N ALA A 505 7.18 40.07 -7.69
CA ALA A 505 8.37 39.78 -8.48
C ALA A 505 9.57 39.72 -7.52
N TRP A 506 9.93 38.52 -7.07
CA TRP A 506 11.07 38.32 -6.19
C TRP A 506 12.31 38.01 -7.03
N SER A 507 13.35 38.82 -6.83
CA SER A 507 14.65 38.73 -7.49
C SER A 507 15.37 37.43 -7.16
N ASP A 508 15.96 36.80 -8.18
CA ASP A 508 17.00 35.78 -8.05
C ASP A 508 18.12 36.30 -7.14
N SER A 509 18.32 35.63 -6.01
CA SER A 509 19.63 35.57 -5.37
C SER A 509 19.93 34.09 -5.17
N GLU A 510 20.87 33.62 -5.98
CA GLU A 510 21.64 32.40 -5.75
C GLU A 510 22.34 32.53 -4.38
N ASP A 511 22.54 31.38 -3.72
CA ASP A 511 23.16 31.20 -2.39
C ASP A 511 22.19 31.30 -1.20
N ASP A 512 21.76 30.11 -0.72
CA ASP A 512 21.51 29.75 0.69
C ASP A 512 20.90 28.33 0.72
N GLU A 513 21.76 27.30 0.63
CA GLU A 513 21.38 25.90 0.87
C GLU A 513 22.03 25.40 2.16
N ASP A 514 21.35 25.57 3.30
CA ASP A 514 21.71 24.85 4.53
C ASP A 514 20.48 24.13 5.11
N GLU A 515 20.69 22.83 5.32
CA GLU A 515 20.25 21.96 6.43
C GLU A 515 18.85 22.16 7.03
N TRP A 516 17.98 21.16 6.85
CA TRP A 516 16.87 20.90 7.76
C TRP A 516 17.42 20.00 8.86
N GLU A 517 17.63 20.54 10.05
CA GLU A 517 17.90 19.74 11.24
C GLU A 517 16.68 18.84 11.52
N GLU A 518 16.94 17.54 11.64
CA GLU A 518 16.01 16.56 12.18
C GLU A 518 15.78 16.90 13.66
N ASP A 519 14.52 17.14 14.03
CA ASP A 519 14.09 17.35 15.41
C ASP A 519 14.25 16.00 16.14
N GLU A 520 15.43 15.74 16.70
CA GLU A 520 15.64 14.66 17.67
C GLU A 520 14.84 15.03 18.92
N GLY A 521 13.77 14.27 19.17
CA GLY A 521 12.98 14.42 20.38
C GLY A 521 13.81 14.07 21.60
N ASP A 522 14.23 15.11 22.32
CA ASP A 522 14.79 14.97 23.66
C ASP A 522 13.66 14.62 24.64
N GLU A 523 13.85 13.46 25.26
CA GLU A 523 13.18 13.05 26.50
C GLU A 523 13.59 14.02 27.61
N GLU A 524 12.68 14.81 28.15
CA GLU A 524 12.91 15.42 29.47
C GLU A 524 11.77 15.08 30.44
N GLU A 525 12.23 14.58 31.57
CA GLU A 525 11.51 14.06 32.72
C GLU A 525 10.85 15.22 33.48
N ASP A 526 9.64 14.95 33.99
CA ASP A 526 9.01 15.74 35.03
C ASP A 526 9.94 15.83 36.25
N ASP A 527 10.12 17.03 36.83
CA ASP A 527 9.93 17.26 38.26
C ASP A 527 9.99 18.77 38.58
N ASP A 528 8.97 19.20 39.33
CA ASP A 528 8.70 20.53 39.86
C ASP A 528 9.81 21.07 40.79
N ASP A 529 10.00 22.40 40.84
CA ASP A 529 9.99 23.16 42.11
C ASP A 529 10.11 24.69 41.87
N ASP A 530 9.39 25.41 42.73
CA ASP A 530 9.10 26.84 42.83
C ASP A 530 10.31 27.81 42.92
N ASP A 531 10.15 29.05 42.45
CA ASP A 531 10.23 30.27 43.30
C ASP A 531 10.10 31.60 42.50
N ASP A 532 9.38 32.54 43.13
CA ASP A 532 9.01 33.90 42.72
C ASP A 532 10.19 34.88 42.48
N ASP A 533 10.01 35.86 41.59
CA ASP A 533 10.02 37.32 41.91
C ASP A 533 10.12 38.23 40.65
N ASP A 534 9.39 39.35 40.74
CA ASP A 534 9.17 40.42 39.78
C ASP A 534 10.44 41.22 39.37
N ASP A 535 10.48 41.72 38.12
CA ASP A 535 10.56 43.17 37.78
C ASP A 535 11.14 43.46 36.36
N ASP A 536 10.35 44.25 35.62
CA ASP A 536 10.69 45.32 34.66
C ASP A 536 11.49 45.08 33.36
N ASP A 537 10.73 45.17 32.26
CA ASP A 537 10.97 45.94 31.02
C ASP A 537 12.41 46.10 30.49
N ASP A 538 12.71 45.39 29.39
CA ASP A 538 13.43 45.98 28.25
C ASP A 538 12.97 45.37 26.92
N ASP A 539 12.42 46.25 26.09
CA ASP A 539 11.84 46.06 24.78
C ASP A 539 12.94 45.76 23.73
N ILE A 540 13.14 44.48 23.40
CA ILE A 540 13.89 44.06 22.20
C ILE A 540 12.99 43.13 21.39
N SER A 541 12.32 43.72 20.42
CA SER A 541 11.61 43.02 19.35
C SER A 541 12.61 42.21 18.52
N ASP A 542 12.85 40.96 18.91
CA ASP A 542 13.64 40.01 18.13
C ASP A 542 12.77 39.43 17.01
N SER A 543 12.42 40.29 16.04
CA SER A 543 11.75 39.87 14.83
C SER A 543 12.75 39.08 13.97
N LYS A 544 12.82 37.76 14.19
CA LYS A 544 13.50 36.83 13.28
C LYS A 544 13.06 37.17 11.84
N PRO A 545 13.99 37.40 10.89
CA PRO A 545 13.61 37.72 9.53
C PRO A 545 12.81 36.55 8.95
N LYS A 546 11.57 36.81 8.52
CA LYS A 546 10.75 35.83 7.79
C LYS A 546 11.55 35.38 6.56
N LYS A 547 12.08 34.15 6.58
CA LYS A 547 12.78 33.52 5.44
C LYS A 547 11.88 33.66 4.20
N LYS A 548 12.41 34.21 3.11
CA LYS A 548 11.68 34.27 1.83
C LYS A 548 11.34 32.84 1.41
N PRO A 549 10.13 32.57 0.88
CA PRO A 549 9.78 31.24 0.42
C PRO A 549 10.74 30.81 -0.70
N ARG A 550 11.50 29.73 -0.47
CA ARG A 550 12.38 29.15 -1.49
C ARG A 550 11.52 28.66 -2.66
N ARG A 551 11.92 28.99 -3.89
CA ARG A 551 11.22 28.56 -5.10
C ARG A 551 11.32 27.03 -5.21
N LEU A 552 10.18 26.35 -5.18
CA LEU A 552 10.12 24.91 -5.42
C LEU A 552 10.54 24.63 -6.87
N GLN A 553 11.56 23.79 -7.04
CA GLN A 553 12.08 23.41 -8.35
C GLN A 553 11.44 22.08 -8.77
N PHE A 554 10.96 22.02 -10.01
CA PHE A 554 10.38 20.82 -10.60
C PHE A 554 11.03 20.54 -11.95
N GLY A 555 11.44 19.29 -12.19
CA GLY A 555 12.15 18.93 -13.41
C GLY A 555 13.54 19.55 -13.51
N ASP A 556 14.03 19.70 -14.74
CA ASP A 556 15.39 20.16 -14.98
C ASP A 556 15.63 21.61 -14.56
N ALA A 557 16.87 21.89 -14.19
CA ALA A 557 17.35 23.25 -14.01
C ALA A 557 17.21 24.04 -15.32
N GLY A 558 16.74 25.29 -15.21
CA GLY A 558 16.56 26.18 -16.36
C GLY A 558 15.28 25.96 -17.16
N THR A 559 14.40 25.03 -16.73
CA THR A 559 13.04 24.98 -17.27
C THR A 559 12.26 26.22 -16.84
N SER A 560 11.32 26.66 -17.67
CA SER A 560 10.37 27.71 -17.32
C SER A 560 9.24 27.20 -16.44
N ILE A 561 9.33 25.98 -15.89
CA ILE A 561 8.28 25.41 -15.05
C ILE A 561 8.34 26.07 -13.67
N ARG A 562 7.20 26.61 -13.24
CA ARG A 562 6.96 27.09 -11.89
C ARG A 562 6.10 26.08 -11.15
N ALA A 563 6.54 25.69 -9.96
CA ALA A 563 5.81 24.78 -9.09
C ALA A 563 5.30 25.53 -7.84
N GLN A 564 4.05 25.28 -7.47
CA GLN A 564 3.41 25.86 -6.28
C GLN A 564 2.58 24.79 -5.56
N VAL A 565 2.67 24.77 -4.23
CA VAL A 565 1.84 23.89 -3.40
C VAL A 565 0.57 24.64 -3.02
N VAL A 566 -0.57 23.96 -3.12
CA VAL A 566 -1.89 24.42 -2.65
C VAL A 566 -2.50 23.29 -1.84
N ASN A 567 -3.06 23.62 -0.69
CA ASN A 567 -3.67 22.66 0.22
C ASN A 567 -5.00 23.17 0.77
N VAL A 568 -5.84 22.24 1.18
CA VAL A 568 -7.05 22.49 1.99
C VAL A 568 -7.01 21.61 3.22
N LYS A 569 -7.53 22.11 4.33
CA LYS A 569 -7.66 21.34 5.57
C LYS A 569 -8.79 20.32 5.44
N CYS A 570 -8.54 19.10 5.89
CA CYS A 570 -9.51 18.01 5.88
C CYS A 570 -10.17 17.85 7.26
N PRO A 571 -11.45 17.40 7.31
CA PRO A 571 -12.08 17.03 8.57
C PRO A 571 -11.41 15.79 9.16
N ASN A 572 -11.41 15.69 10.49
CA ASN A 572 -10.94 14.51 11.19
C ASN A 572 -12.04 13.45 11.21
N MET A 573 -11.82 12.32 10.53
CA MET A 573 -12.82 11.25 10.43
C MET A 573 -12.93 10.41 11.72
N ASP A 574 -11.94 10.47 12.61
CA ASP A 574 -11.95 9.73 13.88
C ASP A 574 -12.93 10.35 14.91
N ASP A 575 -13.44 11.57 14.67
CA ASP A 575 -14.34 12.29 15.57
C ASP A 575 -15.85 12.11 15.23
N ASP A 576 -16.18 11.46 14.11
CA ASP A 576 -17.55 11.35 13.56
C ASP A 576 -18.24 9.98 13.82
N ASP A 577 -17.66 9.12 14.66
CA ASP A 577 -18.21 7.81 15.04
C ASP A 577 -19.26 7.85 16.21
N ASP A 578 -19.72 9.05 16.61
CA ASP A 578 -20.73 9.26 17.67
C ASP A 578 -22.21 9.35 17.17
#